data_AF-A0A4P9Y500-F1
#
_entry.id   AF-A0A4P9Y500-F1
#
_cell.length_a   1.000
_cell.length_b   1.000
_cell.length_c   1.000
_cell.angle_alpha   90.00
_cell.angle_beta   90.00
_cell.angle_gamma   90.00
#
_symmetry.space_group_name_H-M   'P 1'
#
loop_
_entity.id
_entity.type
_entity.pdbx_description
1 polymer ?
#
loop_
_entity_poly.entity_id
_entity_poly.type
_entity_poly.pdbx_seq_one_letter_code
_entity_poly.pdbx_strand_id
1 'polypeptide(L)'
;MGKGKGREDVTGLEDVDWTRQFDQLDLESKTEADIAAAGLESEDELSRQFEELWKEKSGMALRLRESGGSLQEAALAYEASVQRDSHALDAEAWMFLGQIQAENEKETAAIRALERAIELDDACLPAYTSLAVSYVNEGYDQQAYATLESWIRHRFPDIPIPDGAVAPMDLRARVIDAYLTAARQGPQSPEGGSVDADVQLGLGVLLYGGGEFDKAVDCFVAALEVRPEDYLLWNRLGATLANSGRSEEAINAYHRALDLRPSFVRARYNLGVSCINIGCHREAAEHFLGALSMHGDGQTAVNVSNSLWETLRRVFYMMERRDLAEMAHPGADIKEFRQEFDF
;
A
#
# COMPACT_ATOMS: atom_id res chain seq x y z
N MET A 1 -19.39 -2.51 19.52
CA MET A 1 -18.58 -2.59 20.76
C MET A 1 -17.12 -2.58 20.35
N GLY A 2 -16.45 -1.44 20.51
CA GLY A 2 -15.07 -1.21 20.07
C GLY A 2 -14.05 -1.96 20.93
N LYS A 3 -12.93 -2.33 20.31
CA LYS A 3 -11.71 -2.73 21.01
C LYS A 3 -10.56 -1.92 20.44
N GLY A 4 -10.05 -0.99 21.25
CA GLY A 4 -8.75 -0.37 21.02
C GLY A 4 -7.67 -1.45 21.09
N LYS A 5 -6.78 -1.47 20.10
CA LYS A 5 -5.50 -2.16 20.22
C LYS A 5 -4.67 -1.44 21.28
N GLY A 6 -4.01 -2.21 22.14
CA GLY A 6 -3.19 -1.71 23.22
C GLY A 6 -2.06 -0.83 22.69
N ARG A 7 -1.80 0.27 23.40
CA ARG A 7 -0.58 1.06 23.26
C ARG A 7 0.61 0.17 23.64
N GLU A 8 1.39 -0.26 22.67
CA GLU A 8 2.77 -0.65 22.91
C GLU A 8 3.66 0.59 22.87
N ASP A 9 4.58 0.65 23.82
CA ASP A 9 5.45 1.77 24.16
C ASP A 9 6.56 1.89 23.10
N VAL A 10 6.75 3.10 22.55
CA VAL A 10 7.50 3.37 21.30
C VAL A 10 9.00 3.55 21.56
N THR A 11 9.59 2.81 22.51
CA THR A 11 11.03 2.93 22.84
C THR A 11 11.90 1.82 22.26
N GLY A 12 11.32 0.85 21.55
CA GLY A 12 12.03 -0.31 21.01
C GLY A 12 12.50 -0.20 19.55
N LEU A 13 12.32 0.95 18.89
CA LEU A 13 12.70 1.11 17.48
C LEU A 13 14.16 1.56 17.29
N GLU A 14 14.90 1.94 18.33
CA GLU A 14 16.26 2.46 18.13
C GLU A 14 17.36 1.39 17.96
N ASP A 15 17.05 0.10 18.20
CA ASP A 15 18.06 -0.99 18.27
C ASP A 15 17.84 -2.16 17.28
N VAL A 16 17.00 -2.00 16.26
CA VAL A 16 16.81 -3.06 15.25
C VAL A 16 17.78 -2.86 14.09
N ASP A 17 18.70 -3.80 13.88
CA ASP A 17 19.60 -3.85 12.72
C ASP A 17 18.78 -3.92 11.41
N TRP A 18 18.64 -2.76 10.75
CA TRP A 18 17.56 -2.43 9.80
C TRP A 18 17.68 -3.04 8.41
N THR A 19 18.82 -3.63 8.06
CA THR A 19 19.12 -4.29 6.77
C THR A 19 18.66 -5.75 6.71
N ARG A 20 18.50 -6.43 7.85
CA ARG A 20 18.31 -7.89 7.90
C ARG A 20 16.99 -8.44 7.40
N GLN A 21 15.96 -7.62 7.21
CA GLN A 21 14.72 -8.06 6.54
C GLN A 21 14.84 -8.03 5.01
N PHE A 22 15.81 -7.29 4.46
CA PHE A 22 16.10 -7.23 3.03
C PHE A 22 17.19 -8.26 2.60
N ASP A 23 17.98 -8.78 3.55
CA ASP A 23 19.07 -9.75 3.30
C ASP A 23 18.62 -11.16 2.88
N GLN A 24 17.32 -11.51 2.98
CA GLN A 24 16.86 -12.89 2.70
C GLN A 24 16.70 -13.23 1.21
N LEU A 25 16.80 -12.22 0.35
CA LEU A 25 16.92 -12.39 -1.10
C LEU A 25 18.34 -12.02 -1.47
N ASP A 26 19.25 -13.00 -1.32
CA ASP A 26 20.64 -12.92 -1.75
C ASP A 26 20.72 -12.88 -3.30
N LEU A 27 20.25 -11.76 -3.85
CA LEU A 27 20.33 -11.40 -5.26
C LEU A 27 21.71 -10.86 -5.58
N GLU A 28 22.43 -10.31 -4.59
CA GLU A 28 23.83 -9.90 -4.73
C GLU A 28 24.72 -11.07 -5.13
N SER A 29 24.67 -12.21 -4.43
CA SER A 29 25.51 -13.37 -4.79
C SER A 29 25.19 -13.96 -6.16
N LYS A 30 23.92 -13.94 -6.57
CA LYS A 30 23.50 -14.39 -7.92
C LYS A 30 23.98 -13.45 -9.01
N THR A 31 23.91 -12.14 -8.78
CA THR A 31 24.28 -11.13 -9.77
C THR A 31 25.81 -11.03 -9.90
N GLU A 32 26.55 -11.14 -8.80
CA GLU A 32 28.02 -11.27 -8.82
C GLU A 32 28.49 -12.50 -9.59
N ALA A 33 27.80 -13.63 -9.44
CA ALA A 33 28.12 -14.85 -10.18
C ALA A 33 27.86 -14.73 -11.69
N ASP A 34 26.76 -14.10 -12.09
CA ASP A 34 26.42 -13.88 -13.50
C ASP A 34 27.42 -12.93 -14.19
N ILE A 35 27.96 -11.96 -13.44
CA ILE A 35 28.91 -10.96 -13.93
C ILE A 35 30.35 -11.51 -13.95
N ALA A 36 30.72 -12.31 -12.95
CA ALA A 36 31.97 -13.07 -12.97
C ALA A 36 32.02 -14.06 -14.16
N ALA A 37 30.87 -14.62 -14.56
CA ALA A 37 30.76 -15.45 -15.75
C ALA A 37 30.93 -14.68 -17.07
N ALA A 38 30.73 -13.35 -17.08
CA ALA A 38 30.85 -12.50 -18.25
C ALA A 38 32.29 -12.08 -18.60
N GLY A 39 33.28 -12.35 -17.74
CA GLY A 39 34.71 -12.22 -18.06
C GLY A 39 35.20 -10.78 -18.26
N LEU A 40 34.80 -9.85 -17.37
CA LEU A 40 35.08 -8.42 -17.50
C LEU A 40 36.45 -8.01 -16.96
N GLU A 41 37.13 -7.08 -17.65
CA GLU A 41 38.54 -6.74 -17.42
C GLU A 41 38.76 -5.41 -16.65
N SER A 42 37.71 -4.61 -16.37
CA SER A 42 37.86 -3.32 -15.63
C SER A 42 36.66 -2.93 -14.75
N GLU A 43 36.92 -2.19 -13.66
CA GLU A 43 35.91 -1.68 -12.71
C GLU A 43 34.89 -0.72 -13.37
N ASP A 44 35.31 0.04 -14.37
CA ASP A 44 34.43 0.96 -15.13
C ASP A 44 33.45 0.21 -16.04
N GLU A 45 33.89 -0.91 -16.63
CA GLU A 45 33.06 -1.75 -17.51
C GLU A 45 32.05 -2.57 -16.72
N LEU A 46 32.46 -3.08 -15.56
CA LEU A 46 31.57 -3.64 -14.54
C LEU A 46 30.50 -2.62 -14.16
N SER A 47 30.89 -1.42 -13.74
CA SER A 47 29.95 -0.38 -13.30
C SER A 47 28.90 -0.02 -14.36
N ARG A 48 29.27 0.05 -15.65
CA ARG A 48 28.31 0.29 -16.74
C ARG A 48 27.34 -0.88 -16.98
N GLN A 49 27.82 -2.12 -17.02
CA GLN A 49 26.93 -3.27 -17.21
C GLN A 49 25.97 -3.44 -16.03
N PHE A 50 26.44 -3.15 -14.80
CA PHE A 50 25.58 -3.05 -13.64
C PHE A 50 24.51 -1.95 -13.80
N GLU A 51 24.86 -0.74 -14.25
CA GLU A 51 23.88 0.32 -14.52
C GLU A 51 22.83 -0.06 -15.58
N GLU A 52 23.23 -0.74 -16.65
CA GLU A 52 22.32 -1.21 -17.70
C GLU A 52 21.36 -2.30 -17.19
N LEU A 53 21.87 -3.25 -16.40
CA LEU A 53 21.07 -4.31 -15.79
C LEU A 53 20.03 -3.74 -14.82
N TRP A 54 20.35 -2.68 -14.08
CA TRP A 54 19.41 -2.05 -13.15
C TRP A 54 18.37 -1.19 -13.86
N LYS A 55 18.74 -0.50 -14.96
CA LYS A 55 17.75 0.12 -15.86
C LYS A 55 16.80 -0.93 -16.44
N GLU A 56 17.31 -2.12 -16.75
CA GLU A 56 16.47 -3.23 -17.18
C GLU A 56 15.53 -3.72 -16.06
N LYS A 57 16.01 -3.84 -14.82
CA LYS A 57 15.18 -4.22 -13.66
C LYS A 57 14.10 -3.18 -13.35
N SER A 58 14.45 -1.89 -13.32
CA SER A 58 13.46 -0.82 -13.16
C SER A 58 12.44 -0.80 -14.31
N GLY A 59 12.89 -1.02 -15.55
CA GLY A 59 12.00 -1.16 -16.71
C GLY A 59 11.14 -2.43 -16.69
N MET A 60 11.62 -3.52 -16.08
CA MET A 60 10.83 -4.72 -15.81
C MET A 60 9.78 -4.46 -14.73
N ALA A 61 10.16 -3.79 -13.65
CA ALA A 61 9.28 -3.43 -12.55
C ALA A 61 8.13 -2.53 -13.05
N LEU A 62 8.45 -1.52 -13.86
CA LEU A 62 7.45 -0.65 -14.49
C LEU A 62 6.51 -1.44 -15.41
N ARG A 63 7.02 -2.32 -16.27
CA ARG A 63 6.19 -3.16 -17.15
C ARG A 63 5.27 -4.10 -16.38
N LEU A 64 5.75 -4.72 -15.30
CA LEU A 64 4.92 -5.58 -14.44
C LEU A 64 3.82 -4.76 -13.73
N ARG A 65 4.16 -3.53 -13.32
CA ARG A 65 3.19 -2.60 -12.75
C ARG A 65 2.16 -2.14 -13.79
N GLU A 66 2.52 -1.75 -14.99
CA GLU A 66 1.56 -1.30 -16.00
C GLU A 66 0.68 -2.45 -16.53
N SER A 67 1.23 -3.65 -16.65
CA SER A 67 0.55 -4.79 -17.28
C SER A 67 -0.48 -5.51 -16.42
N GLY A 68 -0.68 -5.14 -15.15
CA GLY A 68 -1.51 -5.96 -14.26
C GLY A 68 -0.76 -7.13 -13.60
N GLY A 69 0.53 -7.28 -13.86
CA GLY A 69 1.34 -8.45 -13.50
C GLY A 69 1.47 -8.73 -12.00
N SER A 70 2.24 -9.77 -11.67
CA SER A 70 2.45 -10.19 -10.27
C SER A 70 3.03 -9.06 -9.43
N LEU A 71 2.30 -8.64 -8.39
CA LEU A 71 2.77 -7.63 -7.43
C LEU A 71 4.04 -8.10 -6.71
N GLN A 72 4.19 -9.40 -6.51
CA GLN A 72 5.39 -9.96 -5.89
C GLN A 72 6.61 -9.85 -6.80
N GLU A 73 6.46 -10.16 -8.09
CA GLU A 73 7.57 -10.01 -9.05
C GLU A 73 7.94 -8.53 -9.23
N ALA A 74 6.94 -7.65 -9.25
CA ALA A 74 7.17 -6.20 -9.32
C ALA A 74 7.88 -5.70 -8.05
N ALA A 75 7.47 -6.15 -6.86
CA ALA A 75 8.14 -5.82 -5.60
C ALA A 75 9.60 -6.28 -5.60
N LEU A 76 9.86 -7.52 -5.99
CA LEU A 76 11.23 -8.06 -6.10
C LEU A 76 12.08 -7.26 -7.09
N ALA A 77 11.50 -6.84 -8.22
CA ALA A 77 12.21 -6.04 -9.22
C ALA A 77 12.54 -4.64 -8.70
N TYR A 78 11.65 -4.01 -7.92
CA TYR A 78 11.93 -2.73 -7.27
C TYR A 78 12.88 -2.87 -6.07
N GLU A 79 12.78 -3.93 -5.27
CA GLU A 79 13.75 -4.25 -4.20
C GLU A 79 15.15 -4.40 -4.80
N ALA A 80 15.25 -5.20 -5.86
CA ALA A 80 16.46 -5.35 -6.64
C ALA A 80 16.86 -4.07 -7.38
N SER A 81 15.99 -3.06 -7.50
CA SER A 81 16.36 -1.74 -8.06
C SER A 81 16.75 -0.73 -6.99
N VAL A 82 16.60 -1.05 -5.69
CA VAL A 82 16.96 -0.13 -4.59
C VAL A 82 18.08 -0.62 -3.65
N GLN A 83 18.56 -1.85 -3.81
CA GLN A 83 19.57 -2.46 -2.90
C GLN A 83 20.98 -1.83 -2.96
N ARG A 84 21.36 -1.06 -3.98
CA ARG A 84 22.70 -0.44 -4.01
C ARG A 84 22.72 0.88 -3.23
N ASP A 85 23.64 0.97 -2.27
CA ASP A 85 24.03 2.21 -1.57
C ASP A 85 24.81 3.14 -2.53
N SER A 86 24.10 3.69 -3.51
CA SER A 86 24.63 4.70 -4.40
C SER A 86 23.64 5.85 -4.48
N HIS A 87 24.15 7.07 -4.64
CA HIS A 87 23.41 8.32 -4.84
C HIS A 87 22.42 8.31 -6.04
N ALA A 88 22.19 7.17 -6.69
CA ALA A 88 21.34 6.94 -7.87
C ALA A 88 19.96 6.34 -7.55
N LEU A 89 19.55 6.28 -6.29
CA LEU A 89 18.17 5.91 -5.92
C LEU A 89 17.23 7.06 -6.31
N ASP A 90 16.55 6.90 -7.44
CA ASP A 90 15.42 7.75 -7.79
C ASP A 90 14.35 7.56 -6.71
N ALA A 91 13.93 8.64 -6.05
CA ALA A 91 12.86 8.62 -5.06
C ALA A 91 11.58 7.95 -5.62
N GLU A 92 11.40 8.01 -6.94
CA GLU A 92 10.32 7.33 -7.65
C GLU A 92 10.35 5.80 -7.48
N ALA A 93 11.53 5.17 -7.49
CA ALA A 93 11.67 3.72 -7.33
C ALA A 93 11.28 3.27 -5.91
N TRP A 94 11.71 4.02 -4.90
CA TRP A 94 11.29 3.80 -3.51
C TRP A 94 9.80 4.03 -3.31
N MET A 95 9.27 5.07 -3.95
CA MET A 95 7.84 5.37 -3.92
C MET A 95 7.01 4.22 -4.52
N PHE A 96 7.40 3.69 -5.67
CA PHE A 96 6.71 2.55 -6.28
C PHE A 96 6.87 1.26 -5.49
N LEU A 97 8.05 0.99 -4.93
CA LEU A 97 8.24 -0.14 -4.01
C LEU A 97 7.24 -0.04 -2.86
N GLY A 98 7.14 1.14 -2.24
CA GLY A 98 6.21 1.40 -1.15
C GLY A 98 4.75 1.18 -1.54
N GLN A 99 4.33 1.71 -2.68
CA GLN A 99 2.98 1.50 -3.21
C GLN A 99 2.67 0.03 -3.46
N ILE A 100 3.58 -0.70 -4.10
CA ILE A 100 3.39 -2.13 -4.40
C ILE A 100 3.32 -2.95 -3.11
N GLN A 101 4.15 -2.66 -2.12
CA GLN A 101 4.07 -3.37 -0.83
C GLN A 101 2.75 -3.09 -0.11
N ALA A 102 2.25 -1.84 -0.17
CA ALA A 102 0.91 -1.51 0.32
C ALA A 102 -0.16 -2.31 -0.45
N GLU A 103 -0.11 -2.35 -1.78
CA GLU A 103 -1.05 -3.12 -2.58
C GLU A 103 -1.00 -4.64 -2.30
N ASN A 104 0.17 -5.13 -1.91
CA ASN A 104 0.47 -6.52 -1.57
C ASN A 104 0.19 -6.84 -0.09
N GLU A 105 -0.51 -5.97 0.64
CA GLU A 105 -0.89 -6.15 2.05
C GLU A 105 0.31 -6.33 3.00
N LYS A 106 1.37 -5.53 2.77
CA LYS A 106 2.64 -5.49 3.53
C LYS A 106 2.94 -4.07 4.02
N GLU A 107 2.18 -3.63 5.02
CA GLU A 107 2.15 -2.21 5.41
C GLU A 107 3.46 -1.69 6.02
N THR A 108 4.15 -2.49 6.84
CA THR A 108 5.44 -2.09 7.43
C THR A 108 6.51 -1.84 6.35
N ALA A 109 6.58 -2.70 5.33
CA ALA A 109 7.51 -2.53 4.22
C ALA A 109 7.13 -1.31 3.36
N ALA A 110 5.82 -1.09 3.16
CA ALA A 110 5.30 0.06 2.46
C ALA A 110 5.71 1.39 3.11
N ILE A 111 5.47 1.53 4.41
CA ILE A 111 5.80 2.74 5.19
C ILE A 111 7.29 3.07 5.05
N ARG A 112 8.17 2.08 5.28
CA ARG A 112 9.62 2.28 5.22
C ARG A 112 10.10 2.73 3.85
N ALA A 113 9.58 2.14 2.78
CA ALA A 113 9.95 2.51 1.43
C ALA A 113 9.45 3.93 1.06
N LEU A 114 8.25 4.30 1.51
CA LEU A 114 7.69 5.63 1.25
C LEU A 114 8.38 6.74 2.07
N GLU A 115 8.75 6.46 3.31
CA GLU A 115 9.60 7.36 4.12
C GLU A 115 10.94 7.58 3.40
N ARG A 116 11.57 6.50 2.90
CA ARG A 116 12.82 6.62 2.15
C ARG A 116 12.67 7.43 0.86
N ALA A 117 11.56 7.30 0.15
CA ALA A 117 11.28 8.11 -1.03
C ALA A 117 11.25 9.61 -0.70
N ILE A 118 10.58 9.98 0.39
CA ILE A 118 10.48 11.38 0.84
C ILE A 118 11.82 11.91 1.36
N GLU A 119 12.62 11.08 2.03
CA GLU A 119 13.98 11.45 2.44
C GLU A 119 14.90 11.77 1.26
N LEU A 120 14.69 11.10 0.12
CA LEU A 120 15.48 11.29 -1.10
C LEU A 120 14.99 12.49 -1.92
N ASP A 121 13.67 12.68 -2.00
CA ASP A 121 13.02 13.79 -2.69
C ASP A 121 11.75 14.24 -1.96
N ASP A 122 11.84 15.40 -1.30
CA ASP A 122 10.71 16.02 -0.61
C ASP A 122 9.66 16.60 -1.59
N ALA A 123 9.96 16.66 -2.89
CA ALA A 123 8.99 16.98 -3.93
C ALA A 123 8.21 15.76 -4.45
N CYS A 124 8.49 14.54 -3.96
CA CYS A 124 7.79 13.32 -4.37
C CYS A 124 6.37 13.24 -3.77
N LEU A 125 5.46 14.08 -4.28
CA LEU A 125 4.08 14.20 -3.80
C LEU A 125 3.30 12.87 -3.72
N PRO A 126 3.40 11.93 -4.68
CA PRO A 126 2.71 10.64 -4.58
C PRO A 126 3.16 9.79 -3.39
N ALA A 127 4.41 9.96 -2.93
CA ALA A 127 4.93 9.24 -1.76
C ALA A 127 4.21 9.71 -0.49
N TYR A 128 4.01 11.02 -0.30
CA TYR A 128 3.27 11.56 0.85
C TYR A 128 1.83 11.04 0.91
N THR A 129 1.09 11.06 -0.20
CA THR A 129 -0.30 10.57 -0.20
C THR A 129 -0.39 9.08 0.10
N SER A 130 0.56 8.30 -0.43
CA SER A 130 0.63 6.86 -0.16
C SER A 130 1.01 6.58 1.29
N LEU A 131 1.97 7.34 1.84
CA LEU A 131 2.44 7.20 3.21
C LEU A 131 1.34 7.58 4.21
N ALA A 132 0.63 8.67 3.95
CA ALA A 132 -0.49 9.10 4.79
C ALA A 132 -1.60 8.04 4.85
N VAL A 133 -1.93 7.42 3.71
CA VAL A 133 -2.89 6.30 3.67
C VAL A 133 -2.38 5.16 4.54
N SER A 134 -1.09 4.83 4.46
CA SER A 134 -0.54 3.74 5.26
C SER A 134 -0.48 4.02 6.75
N TYR A 135 -0.15 5.25 7.15
CA TYR A 135 -0.24 5.68 8.53
C TYR A 135 -1.67 5.59 9.07
N VAL A 136 -2.68 6.01 8.29
CA VAL A 136 -4.08 5.89 8.73
C VAL A 136 -4.51 4.42 8.89
N ASN A 137 -4.09 3.52 8.00
CA ASN A 137 -4.40 2.09 8.12
C ASN A 137 -3.85 1.48 9.41
N GLU A 138 -2.68 1.92 9.85
CA GLU A 138 -2.03 1.46 11.08
C GLU A 138 -2.47 2.25 12.34
N GLY A 139 -3.32 3.27 12.19
CA GLY A 139 -3.79 4.11 13.28
C GLY A 139 -2.79 5.17 13.76
N TYR A 140 -1.80 5.51 12.93
CA TYR A 140 -0.83 6.58 13.14
C TYR A 140 -1.39 7.94 12.66
N ASP A 141 -2.53 8.36 13.22
CA ASP A 141 -3.28 9.53 12.75
C ASP A 141 -2.45 10.83 12.76
N GLN A 142 -1.62 11.04 13.78
CA GLN A 142 -0.79 12.24 13.89
C GLN A 142 0.24 12.33 12.78
N GLN A 143 0.91 11.21 12.49
CA GLN A 143 1.88 11.10 11.41
C GLN A 143 1.19 11.29 10.07
N ALA A 144 0.02 10.68 9.84
CA ALA A 144 -0.75 10.90 8.63
C ALA A 144 -1.10 12.38 8.40
N TYR A 145 -1.56 13.08 9.44
CA TYR A 145 -1.91 14.50 9.34
C TYR A 145 -0.69 15.38 9.08
N ALA A 146 0.45 15.08 9.73
CA ALA A 146 1.71 15.79 9.47
C ALA A 146 2.22 15.54 8.03
N THR A 147 2.14 14.31 7.54
CA THR A 147 2.49 13.95 6.16
C THR A 147 1.61 14.69 5.15
N LEU A 148 0.30 14.79 5.38
CA LEU A 148 -0.62 15.53 4.51
C LEU A 148 -0.45 17.05 4.63
N GLU A 149 0.00 17.57 5.77
CA GLU A 149 0.44 18.96 5.91
C GLU A 149 1.65 19.25 5.03
N SER A 150 2.66 18.38 5.06
CA SER A 150 3.82 18.50 4.19
C SER A 150 3.43 18.45 2.72
N TRP A 151 2.55 17.53 2.32
CA TRP A 151 2.05 17.47 0.94
C TRP A 151 1.42 18.79 0.49
N ILE A 152 0.52 19.36 1.30
CA ILE A 152 -0.19 20.58 0.91
C ILE A 152 0.75 21.80 0.89
N ARG A 153 1.77 21.85 1.75
CA ARG A 153 2.79 22.90 1.74
C ARG A 153 3.64 22.87 0.47
N HIS A 154 4.02 21.69 0.00
CA HIS A 154 4.79 21.54 -1.24
C HIS A 154 3.94 21.88 -2.47
N ARG A 155 2.69 21.40 -2.52
CA ARG A 155 1.83 21.56 -3.71
C ARG A 155 1.19 22.96 -3.79
N PHE A 156 0.89 23.58 -2.65
CA PHE A 156 0.20 24.87 -2.53
C PHE A 156 0.94 25.81 -1.56
N PRO A 157 2.14 26.30 -1.92
CA PRO A 157 2.95 27.14 -1.04
C PRO A 157 2.28 28.49 -0.68
N ASP A 158 1.32 28.94 -1.49
CA ASP A 158 0.56 30.18 -1.27
C ASP A 158 -0.55 30.04 -0.21
N ILE A 159 -0.89 28.82 0.22
CA ILE A 159 -1.90 28.61 1.27
C ILE A 159 -1.22 28.84 2.63
N PRO A 160 -1.67 29.83 3.42
CA PRO A 160 -1.02 30.15 4.69
C PRO A 160 -1.38 29.09 5.73
N ILE A 161 -0.39 28.27 6.11
CA ILE A 161 -0.54 27.26 7.17
C ILE A 161 0.38 27.68 8.33
N PRO A 162 -0.15 28.00 9.52
CA PRO A 162 0.66 28.46 10.65
C PRO A 162 1.78 27.49 11.01
N ASP A 163 2.98 28.01 11.22
CA ASP A 163 4.12 27.23 11.70
C ASP A 163 3.99 26.89 13.19
N GLY A 164 4.64 25.81 13.60
CA GLY A 164 4.73 25.38 15.00
C GLY A 164 3.87 24.17 15.32
N ALA A 165 4.30 23.48 16.38
CA ALA A 165 3.60 22.32 16.92
C ALA A 165 2.28 22.74 17.56
N VAL A 166 1.23 22.00 17.24
CA VAL A 166 -0.13 22.19 17.77
C VAL A 166 -0.61 20.87 18.38
N ALA A 167 -1.68 20.93 19.18
CA ALA A 167 -2.27 19.70 19.68
C ALA A 167 -2.83 18.86 18.50
N PRO A 168 -2.96 17.54 18.63
CA PRO A 168 -3.38 16.67 17.51
C PRO A 168 -4.72 17.05 16.86
N MET A 169 -5.69 17.49 17.67
CA MET A 169 -6.99 17.94 17.16
C MET A 169 -6.85 19.24 16.34
N ASP A 170 -6.00 20.15 16.79
CA ASP A 170 -5.73 21.42 16.12
C ASP A 170 -4.93 21.19 14.82
N LEU A 171 -4.03 20.20 14.81
CA LEU A 171 -3.31 19.77 13.60
C LEU A 171 -4.31 19.33 12.53
N ARG A 172 -5.20 18.40 12.88
CA ARG A 172 -6.22 17.90 11.95
C ARG A 172 -7.07 19.03 11.38
N ALA A 173 -7.58 19.92 12.24
CA ALA A 173 -8.43 21.04 11.82
C ALA A 173 -7.68 22.00 10.88
N ARG A 174 -6.42 22.34 11.20
CA ARG A 174 -5.54 23.18 10.38
C ARG A 174 -5.34 22.58 8.99
N VAL A 175 -5.03 21.28 8.92
CA VAL A 175 -4.77 20.61 7.64
C VAL A 175 -6.06 20.52 6.82
N ILE A 176 -7.21 20.20 7.44
CA ILE A 176 -8.51 20.21 6.73
C ILE A 176 -8.81 21.59 6.13
N ASP A 177 -8.60 22.68 6.87
CA ASP A 177 -8.85 24.03 6.34
C ASP A 177 -7.93 24.38 5.15
N ALA A 178 -6.68 23.91 5.18
CA ALA A 178 -5.75 24.06 4.07
C ALA A 178 -6.23 23.30 2.81
N TYR A 179 -6.66 22.05 2.95
CA TYR A 179 -7.20 21.26 1.83
C TYR A 179 -8.52 21.83 1.30
N LEU A 180 -9.41 22.33 2.17
CA LEU A 180 -10.63 23.02 1.74
C LEU A 180 -10.32 24.32 1.01
N THR A 181 -9.26 25.03 1.41
CA THR A 181 -8.77 26.22 0.70
C THR A 181 -8.22 25.86 -0.67
N ALA A 182 -7.43 24.80 -0.78
CA ALA A 182 -6.94 24.28 -2.06
C ALA A 182 -8.09 23.85 -2.98
N ALA A 183 -9.08 23.12 -2.46
CA ALA A 183 -10.24 22.70 -3.24
C ALA A 183 -11.04 23.89 -3.80
N ARG A 184 -11.11 25.01 -3.07
CA ARG A 184 -11.77 26.25 -3.54
C ARG A 184 -10.99 26.98 -4.63
N GLN A 185 -9.68 26.77 -4.76
CA GLN A 185 -8.88 27.34 -5.85
C GLN A 185 -9.18 26.66 -7.20
N GLY A 186 -9.84 25.50 -7.18
CA GLY A 186 -10.15 24.70 -8.36
C GLY A 186 -9.00 23.75 -8.74
N PRO A 187 -9.20 22.94 -9.80
CA PRO A 187 -8.19 22.00 -10.27
C PRO A 187 -6.91 22.72 -10.71
N GLN A 188 -5.78 22.32 -10.15
CA GLN A 188 -4.46 22.71 -10.64
C GLN A 188 -3.77 21.57 -11.41
N SER A 189 -4.31 20.34 -11.34
CA SER A 189 -3.87 19.21 -12.15
C SER A 189 -4.20 19.43 -13.65
N PRO A 190 -3.29 19.06 -14.58
CA PRO A 190 -3.53 19.12 -16.01
C PRO A 190 -4.59 18.11 -16.52
N GLU A 191 -5.03 17.18 -15.67
CA GLU A 191 -6.01 16.14 -15.99
C GLU A 191 -7.42 16.70 -16.32
N GLY A 192 -7.66 17.98 -15.99
CA GLY A 192 -8.96 18.62 -16.16
C GLY A 192 -10.00 18.15 -15.14
N GLY A 193 -11.25 18.53 -15.32
CA GLY A 193 -12.36 18.17 -14.43
C GLY A 193 -12.91 19.32 -13.60
N SER A 194 -13.90 19.02 -12.76
CA SER A 194 -14.57 19.97 -11.87
C SER A 194 -13.81 20.18 -10.55
N VAL A 195 -12.92 19.26 -10.18
CA VAL A 195 -12.18 19.22 -8.91
C VAL A 195 -10.74 18.76 -9.14
N ASP A 196 -9.85 19.04 -8.17
CA ASP A 196 -8.50 18.48 -8.14
C ASP A 196 -8.50 17.10 -7.47
N ALA A 197 -8.22 16.03 -8.20
CA ALA A 197 -8.32 14.66 -7.70
C ALA A 197 -7.34 14.36 -6.55
N ASP A 198 -6.13 14.94 -6.55
CA ASP A 198 -5.15 14.70 -5.49
C ASP A 198 -5.52 15.47 -4.21
N VAL A 199 -6.07 16.68 -4.34
CA VAL A 199 -6.64 17.40 -3.20
C VAL A 199 -7.81 16.63 -2.61
N GLN A 200 -8.72 16.10 -3.44
CA GLN A 200 -9.83 15.28 -2.97
C GLN A 200 -9.34 13.98 -2.31
N LEU A 201 -8.31 13.33 -2.86
CA LEU A 201 -7.67 12.16 -2.26
C LEU A 201 -7.15 12.48 -0.85
N GLY A 202 -6.31 13.52 -0.69
CA GLY A 202 -5.76 13.87 0.62
C GLY A 202 -6.81 14.32 1.62
N LEU A 203 -7.81 15.10 1.19
CA LEU A 203 -8.95 15.48 2.03
C LEU A 203 -9.78 14.27 2.46
N GLY A 204 -10.04 13.34 1.55
CA GLY A 204 -10.73 12.08 1.83
C GLY A 204 -10.00 11.25 2.89
N VAL A 205 -8.67 11.17 2.82
CA VAL A 205 -7.84 10.47 3.82
C VAL A 205 -7.92 11.15 5.20
N LEU A 206 -7.89 12.49 5.28
CA LEU A 206 -8.05 13.24 6.54
C LEU A 206 -9.43 13.00 7.19
N LEU A 207 -10.47 13.00 6.36
CA LEU A 207 -11.84 12.81 6.81
C LEU A 207 -12.07 11.37 7.26
N TYR A 208 -11.54 10.40 6.51
CA TYR A 208 -11.57 8.98 6.87
C TYR A 208 -10.84 8.72 8.20
N GLY A 209 -9.61 9.24 8.39
CA GLY A 209 -8.86 9.10 9.65
C GLY A 209 -9.56 9.74 10.85
N GLY A 210 -10.38 10.78 10.61
CA GLY A 210 -11.23 11.38 11.64
C GLY A 210 -12.59 10.71 11.85
N GLY A 211 -12.91 9.65 11.12
CA GLY A 211 -14.20 8.94 11.18
C GLY A 211 -15.37 9.68 10.50
N GLU A 212 -15.11 10.72 9.72
CA GLU A 212 -16.13 11.47 8.97
C GLU A 212 -16.41 10.78 7.62
N PHE A 213 -16.86 9.52 7.67
CA PHE A 213 -16.90 8.63 6.50
C PHE A 213 -17.77 9.13 5.36
N ASP A 214 -18.94 9.73 5.63
CA ASP A 214 -19.81 10.23 4.56
C ASP A 214 -19.12 11.32 3.73
N LYS A 215 -18.38 12.23 4.39
CA LYS A 215 -17.62 13.27 3.67
C LYS A 215 -16.41 12.69 2.94
N ALA A 216 -15.78 11.66 3.50
CA ALA A 216 -14.70 10.96 2.82
C ALA A 216 -15.20 10.24 1.56
N VAL A 217 -16.41 9.67 1.59
CA VAL A 217 -17.08 9.11 0.39
C VAL A 217 -17.24 10.19 -0.67
N ASP A 218 -17.76 11.37 -0.31
CA ASP A 218 -17.93 12.48 -1.27
C ASP A 218 -16.60 12.86 -1.93
N CYS A 219 -15.51 12.93 -1.16
CA CYS A 219 -14.17 13.21 -1.68
C CYS A 219 -13.69 12.13 -2.66
N PHE A 220 -13.78 10.84 -2.31
CA PHE A 220 -13.32 9.77 -3.20
C PHE A 220 -14.19 9.63 -4.46
N VAL A 221 -15.50 9.89 -4.35
CA VAL A 221 -16.39 9.96 -5.52
C VAL A 221 -15.98 11.12 -6.43
N ALA A 222 -15.73 12.31 -5.88
CA ALA A 222 -15.29 13.47 -6.66
C ALA A 222 -13.93 13.22 -7.34
N ALA A 223 -12.99 12.53 -6.67
CA ALA A 223 -11.74 12.11 -7.29
C ALA A 223 -11.95 11.09 -8.43
N LEU A 224 -12.88 10.15 -8.27
CA LEU A 224 -13.25 9.16 -9.29
C LEU A 224 -13.97 9.77 -10.51
N GLU A 225 -14.65 10.91 -10.37
CA GLU A 225 -15.20 11.64 -11.52
C GLU A 225 -14.11 12.13 -12.48
N VAL A 226 -12.91 12.43 -11.95
CA VAL A 226 -11.73 12.81 -12.73
C VAL A 226 -10.95 11.58 -13.17
N ARG A 227 -10.78 10.59 -12.29
CA ARG A 227 -9.98 9.37 -12.51
C ARG A 227 -10.85 8.10 -12.37
N PRO A 228 -11.78 7.80 -13.30
CA PRO A 228 -12.72 6.70 -13.16
C PRO A 228 -12.08 5.30 -13.25
N GLU A 229 -10.87 5.20 -13.79
CA GLU A 229 -10.12 3.95 -13.93
C GLU A 229 -9.04 3.78 -12.84
N ASP A 230 -9.03 4.64 -11.83
CA ASP A 230 -8.10 4.53 -10.70
C ASP A 230 -8.60 3.48 -9.69
N TYR A 231 -8.03 2.29 -9.77
CA TYR A 231 -8.33 1.17 -8.89
C TYR A 231 -7.99 1.45 -7.41
N LEU A 232 -7.03 2.33 -7.14
CA LEU A 232 -6.64 2.73 -5.78
C LEU A 232 -7.73 3.60 -5.15
N LEU A 233 -8.36 4.49 -5.92
CA LEU A 233 -9.51 5.29 -5.48
C LEU A 233 -10.75 4.41 -5.26
N TRP A 234 -11.03 3.46 -6.14
CA TRP A 234 -12.13 2.49 -5.94
C TRP A 234 -11.96 1.69 -4.64
N ASN A 235 -10.74 1.24 -4.33
CA ASN A 235 -10.48 0.54 -3.07
C ASN A 235 -10.63 1.46 -1.85
N ARG A 236 -10.24 2.73 -1.93
CA ARG A 236 -10.44 3.71 -0.84
C ARG A 236 -11.91 4.02 -0.60
N LEU A 237 -12.68 4.16 -1.67
CA LEU A 237 -14.13 4.29 -1.61
C LEU A 237 -14.74 3.06 -0.92
N GLY A 238 -14.35 1.85 -1.34
CA GLY A 238 -14.77 0.60 -0.71
C GLY A 238 -14.44 0.55 0.79
N ALA A 239 -13.21 0.89 1.17
CA ALA A 239 -12.78 0.89 2.57
C ALA A 239 -13.59 1.88 3.42
N THR A 240 -13.88 3.05 2.86
CA THR A 240 -14.70 4.08 3.52
C THR A 240 -16.14 3.62 3.69
N LEU A 241 -16.74 3.03 2.64
CA LEU A 241 -18.09 2.48 2.69
C LEU A 241 -18.20 1.34 3.72
N ALA A 242 -17.24 0.41 3.74
CA ALA A 242 -17.22 -0.69 4.70
C ALA A 242 -17.17 -0.17 6.15
N ASN A 243 -16.29 0.79 6.45
CA ASN A 243 -16.15 1.37 7.79
C ASN A 243 -17.33 2.26 8.21
N SER A 244 -18.08 2.81 7.24
CA SER A 244 -19.37 3.48 7.50
C SER A 244 -20.54 2.52 7.75
N GLY A 245 -20.32 1.20 7.66
CA GLY A 245 -21.35 0.17 7.81
C GLY A 245 -22.08 -0.19 6.51
N ARG A 246 -21.69 0.38 5.37
CA ARG A 246 -22.28 0.16 4.04
C ARG A 246 -21.51 -0.94 3.28
N SER A 247 -21.40 -2.13 3.88
CA SER A 247 -20.55 -3.21 3.35
C SER A 247 -21.01 -3.77 2.00
N GLU A 248 -22.32 -3.76 1.69
CA GLU A 248 -22.81 -4.17 0.36
C GLU A 248 -22.35 -3.21 -0.76
N GLU A 249 -22.35 -1.91 -0.49
CA GLU A 249 -21.85 -0.92 -1.45
C GLU A 249 -20.32 -0.98 -1.58
N ALA A 250 -19.63 -1.28 -0.48
CA ALA A 250 -18.20 -1.51 -0.48
C ALA A 250 -17.79 -2.67 -1.40
N ILE A 251 -18.53 -3.78 -1.37
CA ILE A 251 -18.31 -4.95 -2.24
C ILE A 251 -18.31 -4.52 -3.73
N ASN A 252 -19.26 -3.68 -4.15
CA ASN A 252 -19.29 -3.18 -5.53
C ASN A 252 -18.02 -2.37 -5.87
N ALA A 253 -17.58 -1.49 -4.97
CA ALA A 253 -16.37 -0.70 -5.18
C ALA A 253 -15.11 -1.58 -5.26
N TYR A 254 -14.99 -2.62 -4.44
CA TYR A 254 -13.87 -3.56 -4.54
C TYR A 254 -13.91 -4.40 -5.81
N HIS A 255 -15.08 -4.81 -6.27
CA HIS A 255 -15.20 -5.45 -7.58
C HIS A 255 -14.71 -4.54 -8.70
N ARG A 256 -15.06 -3.25 -8.69
CA ARG A 256 -14.50 -2.29 -9.67
C ARG A 256 -12.98 -2.17 -9.58
N ALA A 257 -12.43 -2.13 -8.37
CA ALA A 257 -10.97 -2.13 -8.18
C ALA A 257 -10.32 -3.40 -8.75
N LEU A 258 -10.92 -4.58 -8.53
CA LEU A 258 -10.42 -5.87 -9.00
C LEU A 258 -10.65 -6.11 -10.51
N ASP A 259 -11.70 -5.53 -11.10
CA ASP A 259 -11.91 -5.53 -12.55
C ASP A 259 -10.78 -4.78 -13.26
N LEU A 260 -10.36 -3.64 -12.69
CA LEU A 260 -9.26 -2.81 -13.19
C LEU A 260 -7.89 -3.43 -12.88
N ARG A 261 -7.74 -4.02 -11.68
CA ARG A 261 -6.50 -4.62 -11.20
C ARG A 261 -6.78 -5.97 -10.52
N PRO A 262 -6.83 -7.09 -11.28
CA PRO A 262 -7.12 -8.41 -10.72
C PRO A 262 -6.10 -8.91 -9.69
N SER A 263 -4.85 -8.46 -9.78
CA SER A 263 -3.74 -8.78 -8.87
C SER A 263 -3.72 -7.96 -7.58
N PHE A 264 -4.69 -7.08 -7.35
CA PHE A 264 -4.73 -6.20 -6.20
C PHE A 264 -5.11 -6.95 -4.91
N VAL A 265 -4.10 -7.48 -4.22
CA VAL A 265 -4.25 -8.31 -3.02
C VAL A 265 -5.04 -7.58 -1.92
N ARG A 266 -4.74 -6.31 -1.66
CA ARG A 266 -5.45 -5.49 -0.67
C ARG A 266 -6.94 -5.32 -0.98
N ALA A 267 -7.33 -5.09 -2.23
CA ALA A 267 -8.76 -5.02 -2.57
C ALA A 267 -9.48 -6.35 -2.34
N ARG A 268 -8.81 -7.48 -2.63
CA ARG A 268 -9.35 -8.82 -2.36
C ARG A 268 -9.47 -9.12 -0.86
N TYR A 269 -8.47 -8.71 -0.07
CA TYR A 269 -8.54 -8.76 1.39
C TYR A 269 -9.73 -7.95 1.93
N ASN A 270 -9.87 -6.71 1.49
CA ASN A 270 -10.96 -5.82 1.91
C ASN A 270 -12.35 -6.32 1.49
N LEU A 271 -12.45 -6.95 0.31
CA LEU A 271 -13.64 -7.64 -0.14
C LEU A 271 -14.00 -8.79 0.81
N GLY A 272 -13.03 -9.63 1.19
CA GLY A 272 -13.21 -10.70 2.18
C GLY A 272 -13.69 -10.17 3.55
N VAL A 273 -13.11 -9.05 4.03
CA VAL A 273 -13.54 -8.39 5.27
C VAL A 273 -14.99 -7.89 5.16
N SER A 274 -15.38 -7.36 4.00
CA SER A 274 -16.77 -6.89 3.79
C SER A 274 -17.75 -8.06 3.74
N CYS A 275 -17.36 -9.21 3.18
CA CYS A 275 -18.13 -10.45 3.24
C CYS A 275 -18.31 -10.95 4.68
N ILE A 276 -17.29 -10.82 5.55
CA ILE A 276 -17.45 -11.09 6.99
C ILE A 276 -18.54 -10.21 7.61
N ASN A 277 -18.52 -8.90 7.31
CA ASN A 277 -19.44 -7.94 7.92
C ASN A 277 -20.91 -8.21 7.59
N ILE A 278 -21.20 -8.83 6.44
CA ILE A 278 -22.56 -9.22 6.02
C ILE A 278 -22.89 -10.69 6.32
N GLY A 279 -21.98 -11.45 6.95
CA GLY A 279 -22.20 -12.85 7.33
C GLY A 279 -21.90 -13.89 6.23
N CYS A 280 -21.38 -13.46 5.08
CA CYS A 280 -20.95 -14.32 3.96
C CYS A 280 -19.55 -14.91 4.25
N HIS A 281 -19.47 -15.78 5.26
CA HIS A 281 -18.19 -16.31 5.74
C HIS A 281 -17.50 -17.25 4.75
N ARG A 282 -18.26 -17.97 3.92
CA ARG A 282 -17.69 -18.87 2.91
C ARG A 282 -16.97 -18.08 1.82
N GLU A 283 -17.64 -17.07 1.28
CA GLU A 283 -17.12 -16.15 0.28
C GLU A 283 -15.91 -15.38 0.83
N ALA A 284 -15.97 -14.97 2.11
CA ALA A 284 -14.82 -14.37 2.78
C ALA A 284 -13.58 -15.30 2.75
N ALA A 285 -13.76 -16.59 3.07
CA ALA A 285 -12.67 -17.57 3.02
C ALA A 285 -12.10 -17.72 1.59
N GLU A 286 -12.96 -17.79 0.57
CA GLU A 286 -12.55 -17.87 -0.84
C GLU A 286 -11.73 -16.64 -1.25
N HIS A 287 -12.13 -15.44 -0.85
CA HIS A 287 -11.37 -14.22 -1.12
C HIS A 287 -10.00 -14.22 -0.42
N PHE A 288 -9.91 -14.62 0.84
CA PHE A 288 -8.62 -14.70 1.54
C PHE A 288 -7.70 -15.78 0.97
N LEU A 289 -8.24 -16.96 0.60
CA LEU A 289 -7.48 -18.02 -0.07
C LEU A 289 -7.00 -17.57 -1.46
N GLY A 290 -7.84 -16.87 -2.22
CA GLY A 290 -7.47 -16.26 -3.50
C GLY A 290 -6.35 -15.23 -3.34
N ALA A 291 -6.43 -14.36 -2.32
CA ALA A 291 -5.38 -13.39 -2.00
C ALA A 291 -4.06 -14.07 -1.61
N LEU A 292 -4.12 -15.14 -0.80
CA LEU A 292 -2.94 -15.94 -0.46
C LEU A 292 -2.33 -16.63 -1.68
N SER A 293 -3.14 -17.08 -2.64
CA SER A 293 -2.65 -17.70 -3.88
C SER A 293 -1.83 -16.75 -4.76
N MET A 294 -2.05 -15.45 -4.64
CA MET A 294 -1.29 -14.41 -5.33
C MET A 294 0.11 -14.20 -4.74
N HIS A 295 0.38 -14.65 -3.50
CA HIS A 295 1.70 -14.59 -2.87
C HIS A 295 2.60 -15.80 -3.22
N GLY A 296 2.18 -16.63 -4.18
CA GLY A 296 2.89 -17.81 -4.63
C GLY A 296 2.53 -19.07 -3.84
N ASP A 297 2.82 -20.22 -4.43
CA ASP A 297 2.50 -21.52 -3.89
C ASP A 297 3.56 -22.02 -2.92
N GLY A 298 3.42 -21.64 -1.64
CA GLY A 298 3.87 -22.34 -0.42
C GLY A 298 5.37 -22.65 -0.22
N GLN A 299 6.08 -23.15 -1.23
CA GLN A 299 7.46 -23.65 -1.12
C GLN A 299 8.54 -22.57 -1.31
N THR A 300 8.21 -21.44 -1.94
CA THR A 300 9.13 -20.30 -2.16
C THR A 300 8.57 -18.98 -1.63
N ALA A 301 7.48 -19.02 -0.85
CA ALA A 301 6.79 -17.84 -0.39
C ALA A 301 7.51 -17.22 0.82
N VAL A 302 8.62 -16.52 0.55
CA VAL A 302 9.48 -15.93 1.60
C VAL A 302 8.78 -14.79 2.35
N ASN A 303 7.64 -14.28 1.86
CA ASN A 303 6.96 -13.12 2.45
C ASN A 303 5.43 -13.18 2.23
N VAL A 304 4.72 -14.06 2.94
CA VAL A 304 3.24 -14.17 2.92
C VAL A 304 2.64 -13.27 4.01
N SER A 305 1.55 -12.55 3.73
CA SER A 305 0.93 -11.64 4.71
C SER A 305 0.34 -12.40 5.91
N ASN A 306 0.82 -12.08 7.11
CA ASN A 306 0.32 -12.67 8.37
C ASN A 306 -1.15 -12.29 8.63
N SER A 307 -1.56 -11.07 8.24
CA SER A 307 -2.93 -10.59 8.44
C SER A 307 -3.95 -11.41 7.66
N LEU A 308 -3.59 -11.88 6.45
CA LEU A 308 -4.41 -12.78 5.64
C LEU A 308 -4.67 -14.11 6.36
N TRP A 309 -3.61 -14.76 6.85
CA TRP A 309 -3.74 -16.04 7.57
C TRP A 309 -4.51 -15.92 8.88
N GLU A 310 -4.25 -14.87 9.66
CA GLU A 310 -4.97 -14.62 10.91
C GLU A 310 -6.47 -14.39 10.66
N THR A 311 -6.80 -13.63 9.62
CA THR A 311 -8.20 -13.33 9.28
C THR A 311 -8.90 -14.55 8.70
N LEU A 312 -8.24 -15.32 7.82
CA LEU A 312 -8.77 -16.58 7.31
C LEU A 312 -9.08 -17.58 8.44
N ARG A 313 -8.16 -17.72 9.40
CA ARG A 313 -8.37 -18.56 10.58
C ARG A 313 -9.60 -18.11 11.38
N ARG A 314 -9.78 -16.81 11.57
CA ARG A 314 -10.97 -16.26 12.24
C ARG A 314 -12.25 -16.57 11.46
N VAL A 315 -12.21 -16.51 10.13
CA VAL A 315 -13.34 -16.92 9.28
C VAL A 315 -13.70 -18.38 9.49
N PHE A 316 -12.72 -19.28 9.49
CA PHE A 316 -12.99 -20.69 9.75
C PHE A 316 -13.60 -20.95 11.12
N TYR A 317 -13.20 -20.21 12.15
CA TYR A 317 -13.89 -20.25 13.44
C TYR A 317 -15.34 -19.76 13.37
N MET A 318 -15.62 -18.69 12.62
CA MET A 318 -16.99 -18.19 12.39
C MET A 318 -17.84 -19.19 11.58
N MET A 319 -17.22 -20.02 10.76
CA MET A 319 -17.86 -21.12 10.03
C MET A 319 -17.99 -22.41 10.87
N GLU A 320 -17.55 -22.40 12.14
CA GLU A 320 -17.47 -23.58 13.02
C GLU A 320 -16.56 -24.71 12.48
N ARG A 321 -15.60 -24.38 11.61
CA ARG A 321 -14.65 -25.30 10.98
C ARG A 321 -13.29 -25.26 11.66
N ARG A 322 -13.21 -25.86 12.86
CA ARG A 322 -11.96 -25.93 13.64
C ARG A 322 -10.85 -26.69 12.91
N ASP A 323 -11.23 -27.71 12.17
CA ASP A 323 -10.34 -28.50 11.31
C ASP A 323 -9.61 -27.60 10.30
N LEU A 324 -10.33 -26.73 9.60
CA LEU A 324 -9.73 -25.78 8.66
C LEU A 324 -8.96 -24.66 9.37
N ALA A 325 -9.44 -24.21 10.52
CA ALA A 325 -8.76 -23.17 11.31
C ALA A 325 -7.38 -23.63 11.82
N GLU A 326 -7.24 -24.90 12.21
CA GLU A 326 -5.96 -25.49 12.64
C GLU A 326 -4.96 -25.62 11.48
N MET A 327 -5.44 -25.84 10.26
CA MET A 327 -4.62 -25.85 9.04
C MET A 327 -4.18 -24.44 8.60
N ALA A 328 -4.94 -23.40 8.94
CA ALA A 328 -4.69 -22.04 8.48
C ALA A 328 -3.56 -21.36 9.27
N HIS A 329 -2.32 -21.43 8.80
CA HIS A 329 -1.17 -20.73 9.39
C HIS A 329 -0.15 -20.27 8.34
N PRO A 330 0.69 -19.28 8.65
CA PRO A 330 1.79 -18.89 7.78
C PRO A 330 2.65 -20.12 7.40
N GLY A 331 2.86 -20.31 6.09
CA GLY A 331 3.60 -21.46 5.54
C GLY A 331 2.77 -22.71 5.24
N ALA A 332 1.46 -22.74 5.53
CA ALA A 332 0.59 -23.84 5.14
C ALA A 332 0.42 -23.90 3.61
N ASP A 333 0.26 -25.11 3.06
CA ASP A 333 -0.05 -25.28 1.63
C ASP A 333 -1.52 -24.92 1.38
N ILE A 334 -1.72 -23.78 0.74
CA ILE A 334 -3.07 -23.32 0.39
C ILE A 334 -3.83 -24.33 -0.47
N LYS A 335 -3.15 -25.19 -1.26
CA LYS A 335 -3.80 -26.17 -2.14
C LYS A 335 -4.64 -27.19 -1.35
N GLU A 336 -4.35 -27.40 -0.06
CA GLU A 336 -5.14 -28.27 0.80
C GLU A 336 -6.60 -27.79 0.93
N PHE A 337 -6.85 -26.48 0.82
CA PHE A 337 -8.19 -25.90 0.91
C PHE A 337 -9.01 -26.04 -0.39
N ARG A 338 -8.40 -26.44 -1.52
CA ARG A 338 -9.11 -26.62 -2.82
C ARG A 338 -10.15 -27.73 -2.82
N GLN A 339 -10.14 -28.60 -1.81
CA GLN A 339 -11.17 -29.63 -1.65
C GLN A 339 -12.53 -29.02 -1.29
N GLU A 340 -12.53 -27.82 -0.69
CA GLU A 340 -13.74 -27.20 -0.12
C GLU A 340 -14.05 -25.81 -0.70
N PHE A 341 -13.04 -25.11 -1.23
CA PHE A 341 -13.14 -23.75 -1.72
C PHE A 341 -12.59 -23.63 -3.13
N ASP A 342 -13.21 -22.75 -3.92
CA ASP A 342 -12.75 -22.39 -5.26
C ASP A 342 -12.01 -21.05 -5.20
N PHE A 343 -10.74 -21.02 -5.61
CA PHE A 343 -9.88 -19.82 -5.56
C PHE A 343 -8.65 -19.89 -6.47
#